data_AF-A0A1Y1X1Q5-F1
#
_entry.id   AF-A0A1Y1X1Q5-F1
#
_cell.length_a   1.000
_cell.length_b   1.000
_cell.length_c   1.000
_cell.angle_alpha   90.00
_cell.angle_beta   90.00
_cell.angle_gamma   90.00
#
_symmetry.space_group_name_H-M   'P 1'
#
loop_
_entity.id
_entity.type
_entity.pdbx_description
1 polymer ?
#
loop_
_entity_poly.entity_id
_entity_poly.type
_entity_poly.pdbx_seq_one_letter_code
_entity_poly.pdbx_strand_id
1 'polypeptide(L)'
;MKYLLIVSFIFGILTSKIYAEKCWSEKIGYKCCSSPNAVLQLTDIFGYWSVEDGEWCFIRRRCFSEKLGFPCCSDPSTVVVFVDESSEWGVENDGWCGF
;
A
#
# COMPACT_ATOMS: atom_id res chain seq x y z
N MET A 1 -54.13 -4.86 -2.37
CA MET A 1 -53.51 -3.56 -2.73
C MET A 1 -52.12 -3.56 -2.14
N LYS A 2 -51.13 -3.13 -2.96
CA LYS A 2 -49.73 -2.76 -2.70
C LYS A 2 -49.42 -2.54 -1.20
N TYR A 3 -48.29 -2.99 -0.62
CA TYR A 3 -46.93 -2.76 -1.08
C TYR A 3 -45.98 -3.89 -0.67
N LEU A 4 -45.24 -4.35 -1.67
CA LEU A 4 -44.05 -5.17 -1.57
C LEU A 4 -42.90 -4.21 -1.18
N LEU A 5 -42.38 -4.27 0.05
CA LEU A 5 -41.09 -3.66 0.37
C LEU A 5 -40.05 -4.76 0.44
N ILE A 6 -39.54 -5.13 -0.74
CA ILE A 6 -38.35 -5.94 -0.86
C ILE A 6 -37.19 -5.07 -0.37
N VAL A 7 -36.81 -5.19 0.90
CA VAL A 7 -35.52 -4.68 1.34
C VAL A 7 -34.50 -5.73 0.92
N SER A 8 -34.12 -5.68 -0.35
CA SER A 8 -32.95 -6.39 -0.87
C SER A 8 -31.73 -5.82 -0.18
N PHE A 9 -31.42 -6.32 1.02
CA PHE A 9 -30.12 -6.14 1.64
C PHE A 9 -29.17 -7.09 0.90
N ILE A 10 -28.84 -6.70 -0.33
CA ILE A 10 -27.65 -7.19 -1.00
C ILE A 10 -26.54 -6.72 -0.07
N PHE A 11 -26.10 -7.58 0.84
CA PHE A 11 -24.81 -7.41 1.50
C PHE A 11 -23.83 -7.36 0.35
N GLY A 12 -23.53 -6.13 -0.07
CA GLY A 12 -22.56 -5.85 -1.10
C GLY A 12 -21.33 -6.64 -0.68
N ILE A 13 -20.91 -7.54 -1.55
CA ILE A 13 -19.62 -8.20 -1.38
C ILE A 13 -18.65 -7.02 -1.32
N LEU A 14 -18.22 -6.69 -0.09
CA LEU A 14 -17.04 -5.90 0.16
C LEU A 14 -15.94 -6.76 -0.43
N THR A 15 -15.79 -6.65 -1.75
CA THR A 15 -14.54 -6.95 -2.40
C THR A 15 -13.63 -5.90 -1.79
N SER A 16 -13.01 -6.25 -0.66
CA SER A 16 -11.74 -5.65 -0.31
C SER A 16 -10.95 -5.85 -1.59
N LYS A 17 -10.84 -4.80 -2.41
CA LYS A 17 -9.72 -4.70 -3.32
C LYS A 17 -8.55 -4.78 -2.38
N ILE A 18 -8.05 -6.00 -2.19
CA ILE A 18 -6.73 -6.25 -1.69
C ILE A 18 -5.92 -5.65 -2.83
N TYR A 19 -5.65 -4.35 -2.72
CA TYR A 19 -4.60 -3.72 -3.49
C TYR A 19 -3.39 -4.49 -3.04
N ALA A 20 -3.02 -5.50 -3.83
CA ALA A 20 -1.76 -6.17 -3.68
C ALA A 20 -0.74 -5.04 -3.73
N GLU A 21 -0.20 -4.70 -2.55
CA GLU A 21 0.92 -3.80 -2.30
C GLU A 21 1.75 -3.70 -3.57
N LYS A 22 1.57 -2.60 -4.30
CA LYS A 22 1.97 -2.51 -5.71
C LYS A 22 3.47 -2.62 -5.76
N CYS A 23 3.95 -3.76 -6.23
CA CYS A 23 5.37 -4.05 -6.20
C CYS A 23 6.07 -3.31 -7.32
N TRP A 24 6.64 -2.16 -6.97
CA TRP A 24 7.25 -1.25 -7.92
C TRP A 24 8.42 -1.91 -8.68
N SER A 25 9.18 -2.78 -7.99
CA SER A 25 10.36 -3.45 -8.53
C SER A 25 10.11 -4.36 -9.72
N GLU A 26 8.90 -4.89 -9.88
CA GLU A 26 8.55 -5.75 -11.02
C GLU A 26 8.70 -4.97 -12.34
N LYS A 27 8.50 -3.65 -12.33
CA LYS A 27 8.69 -2.78 -13.50
C LYS A 27 10.14 -2.67 -13.94
N ILE A 28 11.08 -2.91 -13.03
CA ILE A 28 12.52 -2.88 -13.31
C ILE A 28 13.15 -4.28 -13.25
N GLY A 29 12.33 -5.34 -13.28
CA GLY A 29 12.78 -6.73 -13.40
C GLY A 29 13.18 -7.41 -12.09
N TYR A 30 12.81 -6.85 -10.93
CA TYR A 30 13.11 -7.43 -9.63
C TYR A 30 11.86 -7.97 -8.94
N LYS A 31 11.98 -9.14 -8.30
CA LYS A 31 10.89 -9.76 -7.53
C LYS A 31 10.57 -8.96 -6.28
N CYS A 32 9.37 -9.18 -5.76
CA CYS A 32 8.98 -8.69 -4.45
C CYS A 32 9.44 -9.65 -3.38
N CYS A 33 9.72 -9.14 -2.18
CA CYS A 33 9.92 -9.99 -1.05
C CYS A 33 8.60 -10.69 -0.70
N SER A 34 8.70 -11.97 -0.39
CA SER A 34 7.61 -12.84 0.01
C SER A 34 7.00 -12.36 1.33
N SER A 35 7.84 -11.80 2.20
CA SER A 35 7.42 -11.19 3.46
C SER A 35 7.39 -9.65 3.37
N PRO A 36 6.29 -8.99 3.79
CA PRO A 36 6.27 -7.53 3.96
C PRO A 36 7.13 -7.04 5.14
N ASN A 37 7.59 -7.98 6.00
CA ASN A 37 8.48 -7.72 7.12
C ASN A 37 9.91 -8.25 6.83
N ALA A 38 10.29 -8.37 5.56
CA ALA A 38 11.64 -8.78 5.19
C ALA A 38 12.69 -7.82 5.79
N VAL A 39 13.85 -8.36 6.16
CA VAL A 39 14.91 -7.59 6.83
C VAL A 39 15.42 -6.54 5.85
N LEU A 40 15.35 -5.26 6.22
CA LEU A 40 15.87 -4.18 5.40
C LEU A 40 17.39 -4.34 5.22
N GLN A 41 17.82 -4.48 3.97
CA GLN A 41 19.23 -4.56 3.60
C GLN A 41 19.73 -3.24 3.00
N LEU A 42 18.90 -2.60 2.19
CA LEU A 42 19.24 -1.36 1.49
C LEU A 42 18.01 -0.49 1.32
N THR A 43 18.19 0.81 1.48
CA THR A 43 17.22 1.83 1.03
C THR A 43 17.87 2.67 -0.04
N ASP A 44 17.18 2.88 -1.16
CA ASP A 44 17.61 3.75 -2.26
C ASP A 44 16.44 4.59 -2.80
N ILE A 45 16.65 5.26 -3.93
CA ILE A 45 15.63 6.09 -4.59
C ILE A 45 14.41 5.31 -5.08
N PHE A 46 14.52 3.99 -5.19
CA PHE A 46 13.44 3.11 -5.62
C PHE A 46 12.65 2.58 -4.45
N GLY A 47 13.27 2.50 -3.26
CA GLY A 47 12.63 2.21 -2.00
C GLY A 47 13.43 1.23 -1.16
N TYR A 48 12.76 0.23 -0.61
CA TYR A 48 13.33 -0.67 0.40
C TYR A 48 13.60 -2.05 -0.18
N TRP A 49 14.81 -2.55 0.04
CA TRP A 49 15.29 -3.79 -0.54
C TRP A 49 15.71 -4.78 0.54
N SER A 50 15.48 -6.07 0.26
CA SER A 50 15.97 -7.19 1.04
C SER A 50 16.62 -8.24 0.12
N VAL A 51 17.15 -9.30 0.73
CA VAL A 51 17.68 -10.46 0.03
C VAL A 51 16.92 -11.69 0.53
N GLU A 52 16.24 -12.38 -0.39
CA GLU A 52 15.53 -13.63 -0.16
C GLU A 52 16.09 -14.72 -1.07
N ASP A 53 16.51 -15.83 -0.47
CA ASP A 53 17.13 -16.97 -1.17
C ASP A 53 18.35 -16.59 -2.02
N GLY A 54 19.13 -15.61 -1.55
CA GLY A 54 20.32 -15.11 -2.24
C GLY A 54 20.04 -14.15 -3.40
N GLU A 55 18.78 -13.76 -3.61
CA GLU A 55 18.37 -12.83 -4.67
C GLU A 55 17.78 -11.55 -4.10
N TRP A 56 18.03 -10.42 -4.79
CA TRP A 56 17.42 -9.14 -4.43
C TRP A 56 15.91 -9.18 -4.61
N CYS A 57 15.21 -8.72 -3.57
CA CYS A 57 13.78 -8.55 -3.59
C CYS A 57 13.40 -7.17 -3.03
N PHE A 58 12.27 -6.65 -3.49
CA PHE A 58 11.76 -5.37 -3.03
C PHE A 58 10.72 -5.56 -1.94
N ILE A 59 10.92 -4.88 -0.81
CA ILE A 59 10.07 -5.02 0.36
C ILE A 59 8.74 -4.32 0.08
N ARG A 60 7.66 -5.10 0.01
CA ARG A 60 6.29 -4.58 0.04
C ARG A 60 6.01 -4.06 1.43
N ARG A 61 6.32 -2.79 1.71
CA ARG A 61 5.97 -2.21 3.01
C ARG A 61 4.46 -2.18 3.13
N ARG A 62 3.95 -2.72 4.23
CA ARG A 62 2.60 -2.38 4.65
C ARG A 62 2.57 -0.89 4.90
N CYS A 63 1.78 -0.21 4.10
CA CYS A 63 1.47 1.19 4.26
C CYS A 63 1.07 1.50 5.71
N PHE A 64 1.92 2.24 6.41
CA PHE A 64 1.77 2.44 7.86
C PHE A 64 0.49 3.22 8.19
N SER A 65 0.10 4.13 7.30
CA SER A 65 -1.04 5.03 7.43
C SER A 65 -2.36 4.28 7.50
N GLU A 66 -2.47 3.09 6.90
CA GLU A 66 -3.69 2.27 6.96
C GLU A 66 -4.02 1.85 8.40
N LYS A 67 -3.00 1.57 9.22
CA LYS A 67 -3.19 1.27 10.65
C LYS A 67 -3.74 2.46 11.44
N LEU A 68 -3.55 3.67 10.90
CA LEU A 68 -4.02 4.93 11.47
C LEU A 68 -5.35 5.39 10.83
N GLY A 69 -5.90 4.63 9.87
CA GLY A 69 -7.15 4.95 9.18
C GLY A 69 -6.99 5.87 7.97
N PHE A 70 -5.76 6.06 7.48
CA PHE A 70 -5.46 6.86 6.29
C PHE A 70 -5.04 5.97 5.11
N PRO A 71 -5.39 6.33 3.87
CA PRO A 71 -4.97 5.57 2.70
C PRO A 71 -3.46 5.66 2.46
N CYS A 72 -2.97 4.83 1.55
CA CYS A 72 -1.64 4.98 0.97
C CYS A 72 -1.63 6.02 -0.11
N CYS A 73 -0.48 6.68 -0.30
CA CYS A 73 -0.30 7.52 -1.46
C CYS A 73 -0.30 6.62 -2.70
N SER A 74 -1.22 6.87 -3.60
CA SER A 74 -1.45 6.07 -4.80
C SER A 74 -0.50 6.45 -5.93
N ASP A 75 0.00 7.69 -5.91
CA ASP A 75 1.01 8.21 -6.80
C ASP A 75 2.38 8.22 -6.10
N PRO A 76 3.36 7.44 -6.57
CA PRO A 76 4.71 7.42 -5.99
C PRO A 76 5.48 8.74 -6.18
N SER A 77 4.96 9.67 -7.00
CA SER A 77 5.50 11.02 -7.18
C SER A 77 4.80 12.08 -6.32
N THR A 78 3.85 11.68 -5.47
CA THR A 78 3.22 12.58 -4.52
C THR A 78 4.27 13.24 -3.64
N VAL A 79 4.13 14.55 -3.47
CA VAL A 79 5.08 15.32 -2.67
C VAL A 79 4.91 14.94 -1.20
N VAL A 80 6.02 14.53 -0.59
CA VAL A 80 6.10 14.36 0.86
C VAL A 80 5.99 15.73 1.51
N VAL A 81 4.94 15.93 2.31
CA VAL A 81 4.67 17.20 3.00
C VAL A 81 5.01 17.14 4.48
N PHE A 82 5.13 15.93 5.04
CA PHE A 82 5.45 15.73 6.44
C PHE A 82 6.18 14.38 6.64
N VAL A 83 7.18 14.36 7.52
CA VAL A 83 8.00 13.18 7.84
C VAL A 83 8.06 13.04 9.36
N ASP A 84 7.72 11.87 9.88
CA ASP A 84 7.88 11.50 11.28
C ASP A 84 9.11 10.57 11.48
N GLU A 85 9.26 9.96 12.66
CA GLU A 85 10.45 9.16 13.01
C GLU A 85 10.74 8.00 12.05
N SER A 86 9.75 7.48 11.32
CA SER A 86 9.95 6.37 10.38
C SER A 86 8.95 6.32 9.21
N SER A 87 8.21 7.40 9.00
CA SER A 87 7.08 7.43 8.07
C SER A 87 6.98 8.76 7.34
N GLU A 88 6.58 8.71 6.08
CA GLU A 88 6.43 9.87 5.21
C GLU A 88 4.95 10.04 4.85
N TRP A 89 4.49 11.28 4.83
CA TRP A 89 3.11 11.64 4.58
C TRP A 89 3.01 12.55 3.36
N GLY A 90 2.05 12.24 2.49
CA GLY A 90 1.66 13.03 1.33
C GLY A 90 0.21 13.50 1.44
N VAL A 91 -0.22 14.26 0.43
CA VAL A 91 -1.61 14.68 0.25
C VAL A 91 -2.07 14.35 -1.16
N GLU A 92 -3.16 13.57 -1.26
CA GLU A 92 -3.80 13.19 -2.51
C GLU A 92 -5.32 13.27 -2.35
N ASN A 93 -6.03 13.67 -3.41
CA ASN A 93 -7.51 13.76 -3.40
C ASN A 93 -8.05 14.54 -2.19
N ASP A 94 -7.41 15.65 -1.85
CA ASP A 94 -7.73 16.51 -0.69
C ASP A 94 -7.64 15.80 0.68
N GLY A 95 -6.92 14.68 0.77
CA GLY A 95 -6.76 13.88 1.98
C GLY A 95 -5.32 13.46 2.25
N TRP A 96 -5.04 13.12 3.52
CA TRP A 96 -3.74 12.59 3.95
C TRP A 96 -3.54 11.16 3.44
N CYS A 97 -2.32 10.87 3.02
CA CYS A 97 -1.89 9.54 2.65
C CYS A 97 -0.47 9.24 3.17
N GLY A 98 -0.14 7.97 3.37
CA GLY A 98 1.20 7.54 3.81
C GLY A 98 1.96 6.75 2.74
N PHE A 99 3.28 6.82 2.80
CA PHE A 99 4.21 6.02 2.00
C PHE A 99 4.72 4.79 2.75
#